data_AF-J3M5L2-F1
#
_entry.id   AF-J3M5L2-F1
#
_cell.length_a   1.000
_cell.length_b   1.000
_cell.length_c   1.000
_cell.angle_alpha   90.00
_cell.angle_beta   90.00
_cell.angle_gamma   90.00
#
_symmetry.space_group_name_H-M   'P 1'
#
loop_
_entity.id
_entity.type
_entity.pdbx_description
1 polymer ?
#
loop_
_entity_poly.entity_id
_entity_poly.type
_entity_poly.pdbx_seq_one_letter_code
_entity_poly.pdbx_strand_id
1 'polypeptide(L)'
;MADADAAEVERLYELGERLSSAKDKSQHAADYEAIISAVKGKSVKAKQLAAQLILRFFRSFPALATRAMEAMFDLVDMEELATRIQAICGFPLLAKDAEFVSKIADILGQLLASEENVERDAVHKALMSLVRQDVKSSGYQSEDSSGNDVDGPLVDSDEHISPRHEEDPDISLPIKRASSGNVDSTKDAANMDDALEVDFNKYILKCKSVYKCKLCPRIICLNEEMVRVHLKSKRHGRSKKLLGEGRLKLMLNSDGELEEEQETHAERHARIVALAQQVQKPKKDSGRQRQNRRRKKRSQNHVEKKTSDKKRRKIEK
;
A
#
# COMPACT_ATOMS: atom_id res chain seq x y z
N MET A 1 2.73 37.73 -20.70
CA MET A 1 2.36 36.49 -19.99
C MET A 1 3.46 36.04 -19.05
N ALA A 2 4.70 35.83 -19.52
CA ALA A 2 5.83 35.43 -18.66
C ALA A 2 6.08 36.34 -17.44
N ASP A 3 5.88 37.66 -17.58
CA ASP A 3 6.09 38.63 -16.49
C ASP A 3 5.04 38.51 -15.37
N ALA A 4 3.78 38.24 -15.74
CA ALA A 4 2.71 38.00 -14.77
C ALA A 4 2.88 36.65 -14.06
N ASP A 5 3.32 35.62 -14.78
CA ASP A 5 3.59 34.30 -14.21
C ASP A 5 4.72 34.35 -13.16
N ALA A 6 5.76 35.15 -13.43
CA ALA A 6 6.86 35.37 -12.49
C ALA A 6 6.39 36.12 -11.25
N ALA A 7 5.58 37.17 -11.42
CA ALA A 7 5.03 37.94 -10.31
C ALA A 7 4.10 37.10 -9.40
N GLU A 8 3.29 36.19 -9.97
CA GLU A 8 2.47 35.26 -9.17
C GLU A 8 3.33 34.33 -8.31
N VAL A 9 4.43 33.81 -8.87
CA VAL A 9 5.35 32.91 -8.16
C VAL A 9 6.14 33.66 -7.07
N GLU A 10 6.63 34.86 -7.38
CA GLU A 10 7.36 35.70 -6.42
C GLU A 10 6.50 36.05 -5.21
N ARG A 11 5.24 36.48 -5.43
CA ARG A 11 4.29 36.73 -4.35
C ARG A 11 4.06 35.50 -3.47
N LEU A 12 3.99 34.30 -4.04
CA LEU A 12 3.82 33.08 -3.24
C LEU A 12 5.05 32.78 -2.37
N TYR A 13 6.26 33.06 -2.85
CA TYR A 13 7.46 32.97 -2.03
C TYR A 13 7.41 33.95 -0.86
N GLU A 14 7.06 35.21 -1.11
CA GLU A 14 6.92 36.23 -0.05
C GLU A 14 5.90 35.80 1.02
N LEU A 15 4.73 35.32 0.60
CA LEU A 15 3.70 34.81 1.51
C LEU A 15 4.22 33.60 2.32
N GLY A 16 4.90 32.66 1.66
CA GLY A 16 5.47 31.49 2.30
C GLY A 16 6.58 31.80 3.31
N GLU A 17 7.42 32.80 3.03
CA GLU A 17 8.46 33.27 3.95
C GLU A 17 7.85 33.99 5.16
N ARG A 18 6.86 34.86 4.93
CA ARG A 18 6.14 35.55 6.00
C ARG A 18 5.48 34.56 6.96
N LEU A 19 4.78 33.55 6.42
CA LEU A 19 4.19 32.47 7.22
C LEU A 19 5.24 31.61 7.94
N SER A 20 6.37 31.33 7.29
CA SER A 20 7.45 30.55 7.92
C SER A 20 8.09 31.31 9.09
N SER A 21 8.26 32.62 8.95
CA SER A 21 8.93 33.51 9.91
C SER A 21 8.01 33.99 11.04
N ALA A 22 6.69 33.88 10.85
CA ALA A 22 5.71 34.26 11.85
C ALA A 22 5.83 33.41 13.12
N LYS A 23 5.95 34.08 14.28
CA LYS A 23 5.91 33.45 15.60
C LYS A 23 4.56 32.81 15.86
N ASP A 24 3.50 33.57 15.61
CA ASP A 24 2.12 33.10 15.65
C ASP A 24 1.55 33.13 14.24
N LYS A 25 1.44 31.95 13.63
CA LYS A 25 0.93 31.81 12.26
C LYS A 25 -0.56 32.09 12.18
N SER A 26 -1.32 31.87 13.26
CA SER A 26 -2.78 32.00 13.24
C SER A 26 -3.26 33.42 12.87
N GLN A 27 -2.43 34.44 13.15
CA GLN A 27 -2.69 35.84 12.82
C GLN A 27 -2.55 36.16 11.32
N HIS A 28 -1.95 35.25 10.55
CA HIS A 28 -1.68 35.42 9.12
C HIS A 28 -2.67 34.67 8.23
N ALA A 29 -3.94 34.57 8.66
CA ALA A 29 -4.98 33.85 7.92
C ALA A 29 -5.15 34.39 6.48
N ALA A 30 -5.08 35.70 6.29
CA ALA A 30 -5.19 36.33 4.97
C ALA A 30 -4.06 35.91 4.02
N ASP A 31 -2.83 35.75 4.53
CA ASP A 31 -1.70 35.28 3.73
C ASP A 31 -1.93 33.83 3.28
N TYR A 32 -2.47 32.99 4.16
CA TYR A 32 -2.80 31.61 3.84
C TYR A 32 -3.99 31.51 2.85
N GLU A 33 -5.02 32.35 2.99
CA GLU A 33 -6.11 32.43 2.02
C GLU A 33 -5.64 32.84 0.63
N ALA A 34 -4.67 33.76 0.55
CA ALA A 34 -4.07 34.17 -0.71
C ALA A 34 -3.32 33.00 -1.38
N ILE A 35 -2.57 32.22 -0.60
CA ILE A 35 -1.92 30.98 -1.07
C ILE A 35 -2.96 29.98 -1.58
N ILE A 36 -4.04 29.73 -0.82
CA ILE A 36 -5.11 28.82 -1.24
C ILE A 36 -5.73 29.29 -2.56
N SER A 37 -5.99 30.58 -2.70
CA SER A 37 -6.65 31.14 -3.89
C SER A 37 -5.75 31.07 -5.14
N ALA A 38 -4.43 31.02 -4.97
CA ALA A 38 -3.48 30.95 -6.08
C ALA A 38 -3.56 29.65 -6.90
N VAL A 39 -4.19 28.57 -6.38
CA VAL A 39 -4.43 27.35 -7.17
C VAL A 39 -5.31 27.59 -8.40
N LYS A 40 -6.14 28.64 -8.35
CA LYS A 40 -7.02 29.08 -9.43
C LYS A 40 -6.34 30.04 -10.41
N GLY A 41 -5.06 30.36 -10.18
CA GLY A 41 -4.25 31.21 -11.05
C GLY A 41 -3.97 30.59 -12.41
N LYS A 42 -3.23 31.29 -13.27
CA LYS A 42 -2.87 30.81 -14.61
C LYS A 42 -1.51 30.13 -14.64
N SER A 43 -0.59 30.55 -13.78
CA SER A 43 0.78 30.03 -13.75
C SER A 43 0.82 28.62 -13.16
N VAL A 44 1.26 27.63 -13.96
CA VAL A 44 1.44 26.24 -13.51
C VAL A 44 2.44 26.16 -12.36
N LYS A 45 3.52 26.95 -12.43
CA LYS A 45 4.53 27.02 -11.35
C LYS A 45 3.93 27.60 -10.07
N ALA A 46 3.08 28.63 -10.18
CA ALA A 46 2.40 29.19 -9.04
C ALA A 46 1.43 28.18 -8.41
N LYS A 47 0.67 27.43 -9.21
CA LYS A 47 -0.20 26.35 -8.70
C LYS A 47 0.58 25.28 -7.94
N GLN A 48 1.71 24.84 -8.48
CA GLN A 48 2.58 23.84 -7.83
C GLN A 48 3.16 24.36 -6.52
N LEU A 49 3.61 25.61 -6.49
CA LEU A 49 4.11 26.24 -5.26
C LEU A 49 2.99 26.43 -4.25
N ALA A 50 1.82 26.90 -4.67
CA ALA A 50 0.64 27.03 -3.84
C ALA A 50 0.25 25.69 -3.20
N ALA A 51 0.20 24.60 -4.00
CA ALA A 51 -0.06 23.26 -3.49
C ALA A 51 0.92 22.85 -2.37
N GLN A 52 2.22 23.11 -2.56
CA GLN A 52 3.24 22.83 -1.55
C GLN A 52 3.03 23.65 -0.26
N LEU A 53 2.72 24.94 -0.39
CA LEU A 53 2.52 25.84 0.74
C LEU A 53 1.21 25.53 1.48
N ILE A 54 0.13 25.17 0.78
CA ILE A 54 -1.14 24.71 1.36
C ILE A 54 -0.85 23.55 2.33
N LEU A 55 -0.15 22.52 1.85
CA LEU A 55 0.21 21.34 2.63
C LEU A 55 1.08 21.68 3.85
N ARG A 56 2.05 22.58 3.66
CA ARG A 56 3.02 22.95 4.69
C ARG A 56 2.35 23.66 5.88
N PHE A 57 1.41 24.56 5.62
CA PHE A 57 0.81 25.40 6.65
C PHE A 57 -0.57 24.95 7.12
N PHE A 58 -1.15 23.93 6.51
CA PHE A 58 -2.51 23.43 6.81
C PHE A 58 -2.87 23.38 8.30
N ARG A 59 -2.00 22.77 9.12
CA ARG A 59 -2.24 22.63 10.57
C ARG A 59 -2.25 23.94 11.36
N SER A 60 -1.67 25.00 10.81
CA SER A 60 -1.64 26.31 11.45
C SER A 60 -2.95 27.07 11.27
N PHE A 61 -3.83 26.60 10.37
CA PHE A 61 -5.04 27.31 9.95
C PHE A 61 -6.28 26.39 9.90
N PRO A 62 -6.71 25.83 11.04
CA PRO A 62 -7.85 24.90 11.08
C PRO A 62 -9.15 25.53 10.56
N ALA A 63 -9.37 26.82 10.78
CA ALA A 63 -10.55 27.55 10.25
C ALA A 63 -10.61 27.59 8.72
N LEU A 64 -9.49 27.35 8.03
CA LEU A 64 -9.38 27.34 6.58
C LEU A 64 -9.19 25.93 6.01
N ALA A 65 -9.25 24.89 6.85
CA ALA A 65 -8.97 23.51 6.47
C ALA A 65 -9.88 23.02 5.34
N THR A 66 -11.18 23.25 5.42
CA THR A 66 -12.14 22.86 4.37
C THR A 66 -11.79 23.50 3.03
N ARG A 67 -11.52 24.81 3.02
CA ARG A 67 -11.19 25.55 1.81
C ARG A 67 -9.83 25.12 1.22
N ALA A 68 -8.85 24.86 2.07
CA ALA A 68 -7.55 24.32 1.67
C ALA A 68 -7.69 22.93 1.05
N MET A 69 -8.52 22.06 1.64
CA MET A 69 -8.81 20.72 1.11
C MET A 69 -9.51 20.76 -0.24
N GLU A 70 -10.52 21.62 -0.40
CA GLU A 70 -11.20 21.83 -1.68
C GLU A 70 -10.24 22.29 -2.76
N ALA A 71 -9.36 23.25 -2.45
CA ALA A 71 -8.31 23.69 -3.36
C ALA A 71 -7.35 22.56 -3.77
N MET A 72 -7.02 21.64 -2.85
CA MET A 72 -6.19 20.46 -3.15
C MET A 72 -6.93 19.45 -4.03
N PHE A 73 -8.25 19.32 -3.89
CA PHE A 73 -9.06 18.48 -4.78
C PHE A 73 -9.17 19.10 -6.18
N ASP A 74 -9.38 20.41 -6.30
CA ASP A 74 -9.39 21.11 -7.60
C ASP A 74 -8.08 20.87 -8.38
N LEU A 75 -6.93 20.77 -7.68
CA LEU A 75 -5.63 20.52 -8.30
C LEU A 75 -5.47 19.12 -8.88
N VAL A 76 -6.22 18.13 -8.39
CA VAL A 76 -6.21 16.75 -8.92
C VAL A 76 -6.88 16.68 -10.29
N ASP A 77 -7.86 17.54 -10.56
CA ASP A 77 -8.58 17.56 -11.83
C ASP A 77 -7.91 18.45 -12.89
N MET A 78 -6.68 18.91 -12.62
CA MET A 78 -5.95 19.78 -13.54
C MET A 78 -5.28 19.03 -14.69
N GLU A 79 -5.20 19.66 -15.85
CA GLU A 79 -4.58 19.09 -17.06
C GLU A 79 -3.09 18.77 -16.85
N GLU A 80 -2.42 19.53 -15.99
CA GLU A 80 -0.98 19.40 -15.78
C GLU A 80 -0.62 18.28 -14.81
N LEU A 81 -0.03 17.21 -15.35
CA LEU A 81 0.38 16.02 -14.61
C LEU A 81 1.22 16.34 -13.36
N ALA A 82 2.19 17.23 -13.48
CA ALA A 82 3.04 17.59 -12.34
C ALA A 82 2.25 18.24 -11.20
N THR A 83 1.20 19.00 -11.51
CA THR A 83 0.31 19.61 -10.52
C THR A 83 -0.57 18.54 -9.85
N ARG A 84 -1.13 17.61 -10.63
CA ARG A 84 -1.88 16.47 -10.09
C ARG A 84 -1.04 15.62 -9.15
N ILE A 85 0.17 15.23 -9.56
CA ILE A 85 1.10 14.45 -8.74
C ILE A 85 1.43 15.17 -7.43
N GLN A 86 1.64 16.49 -7.47
CA GLN A 86 1.93 17.28 -6.27
C GLN A 86 0.76 17.24 -5.28
N ALA A 87 -0.48 17.36 -5.78
CA ALA A 87 -1.67 17.25 -4.96
C ALA A 87 -1.85 15.84 -4.36
N ILE A 88 -1.73 14.82 -5.20
CA ILE A 88 -1.84 13.40 -4.83
C ILE A 88 -0.85 13.04 -3.73
N CYS A 89 0.42 13.42 -3.89
CA CYS A 89 1.47 13.17 -2.89
C CYS A 89 1.21 13.92 -1.57
N GLY A 90 0.45 15.02 -1.63
CA GLY A 90 0.14 15.87 -0.49
C GLY A 90 -0.97 15.35 0.41
N PHE A 91 -1.95 14.64 -0.13
CA PHE A 91 -3.11 14.20 0.66
C PHE A 91 -2.80 13.46 1.95
N PRO A 92 -1.82 12.54 2.02
CA PRO A 92 -1.47 11.88 3.27
C PRO A 92 -0.95 12.83 4.36
N LEU A 93 -0.53 14.06 4.03
CA LEU A 93 -0.13 15.06 5.02
C LEU A 93 -1.33 15.77 5.66
N LEU A 94 -2.44 15.83 4.91
CA LEU A 94 -3.71 16.46 5.30
C LEU A 94 -4.60 15.48 6.08
N ALA A 95 -4.46 14.19 5.82
CA ALA A 95 -5.31 13.12 6.35
C ALA A 95 -5.11 12.77 7.85
N LYS A 96 -4.52 13.65 8.67
CA LYS A 96 -4.48 13.42 10.13
C LYS A 96 -5.82 13.69 10.79
N ASP A 97 -6.66 14.51 10.16
CA ASP A 97 -8.00 14.80 10.64
C ASP A 97 -8.97 13.77 10.04
N ALA A 98 -9.67 13.03 10.91
CA ALA A 98 -10.52 11.91 10.52
C ALA A 98 -11.62 12.28 9.51
N GLU A 99 -12.02 13.56 9.49
CA GLU A 99 -13.01 14.11 8.57
C GLU A 99 -12.58 14.08 7.09
N PHE A 100 -11.28 14.22 6.81
CA PHE A 100 -10.78 14.24 5.43
C PHE A 100 -10.35 12.87 4.92
N VAL A 101 -10.05 11.92 5.82
CA VAL A 101 -9.54 10.58 5.47
C VAL A 101 -10.46 9.88 4.46
N SER A 102 -11.78 9.89 4.68
CA SER A 102 -12.73 9.21 3.78
C SER A 102 -12.72 9.83 2.39
N LYS A 103 -12.84 11.16 2.32
CA LYS A 103 -12.89 11.88 1.04
C LYS A 103 -11.57 11.76 0.26
N ILE A 104 -10.44 11.78 0.96
CA ILE A 104 -9.12 11.51 0.39
C ILE A 104 -9.03 10.09 -0.15
N ALA A 105 -9.48 9.09 0.62
CA ALA A 105 -9.46 7.68 0.20
C ALA A 105 -10.31 7.45 -1.05
N ASP A 106 -11.50 8.06 -1.11
CA ASP A 106 -12.41 7.96 -2.24
C ASP A 106 -11.79 8.55 -3.52
N ILE A 107 -11.23 9.77 -3.44
CA ILE A 107 -10.60 10.43 -4.59
C ILE A 107 -9.37 9.66 -5.05
N LEU A 108 -8.48 9.26 -4.14
CA LEU A 108 -7.33 8.44 -4.49
C LEU A 108 -7.75 7.08 -5.09
N GLY A 109 -8.86 6.50 -4.60
CA GLY A 109 -9.43 5.28 -5.15
C GLY A 109 -9.88 5.44 -6.60
N GLN A 110 -10.54 6.55 -6.93
CA GLN A 110 -10.95 6.89 -8.30
C GLN A 110 -9.74 7.05 -9.23
N LEU A 111 -8.67 7.70 -8.77
CA LEU A 111 -7.45 7.93 -9.56
C LEU A 111 -6.65 6.65 -9.86
N LEU A 112 -6.96 5.50 -9.23
CA LEU A 112 -6.37 4.22 -9.61
C LEU A 112 -6.70 3.80 -11.05
N ALA A 113 -7.78 4.37 -11.62
CA ALA A 113 -8.17 4.17 -13.01
C ALA A 113 -7.41 5.06 -14.01
N SER A 114 -6.55 5.98 -13.55
CA SER A 114 -5.77 6.85 -14.46
C SER A 114 -4.91 6.04 -15.41
N GLU A 115 -4.86 6.43 -16.69
CA GLU A 115 -4.03 5.74 -17.69
C GLU A 115 -2.54 6.01 -17.47
N GLU A 116 -2.20 7.15 -16.86
CA GLU A 116 -0.83 7.58 -16.65
C GLU A 116 -0.14 6.79 -15.54
N ASN A 117 0.91 6.05 -15.92
CA ASN A 117 1.62 5.16 -14.98
C ASN A 117 2.24 5.93 -13.79
N VAL A 118 2.80 7.11 -14.03
CA VAL A 118 3.47 7.91 -12.99
C VAL A 118 2.46 8.40 -11.97
N GLU A 119 1.29 8.84 -12.43
CA GLU A 119 0.19 9.26 -11.57
C GLU A 119 -0.33 8.08 -10.75
N ARG A 120 -0.60 6.93 -11.37
CA ARG A 120 -0.98 5.71 -10.64
C ARG A 120 0.04 5.30 -9.60
N ASP A 121 1.34 5.42 -9.89
CA ASP A 121 2.39 5.13 -8.91
C ASP A 121 2.37 6.12 -7.72
N ALA A 122 2.08 7.41 -7.98
CA ALA A 122 1.89 8.40 -6.92
C ALA A 122 0.65 8.09 -6.07
N VAL A 123 -0.48 7.73 -6.70
CA VAL A 123 -1.72 7.31 -6.03
C VAL A 123 -1.48 6.10 -5.14
N HIS A 124 -0.80 5.07 -5.66
CA HIS A 124 -0.45 3.89 -4.85
C HIS A 124 0.37 4.29 -3.62
N LYS A 125 1.40 5.14 -3.77
CA LYS A 125 2.22 5.61 -2.64
C LYS A 125 1.39 6.42 -1.64
N ALA A 126 0.50 7.29 -2.12
CA ALA A 126 -0.37 8.10 -1.28
C ALA A 126 -1.34 7.22 -0.47
N LEU A 127 -2.02 6.27 -1.11
CA LEU A 127 -2.88 5.29 -0.44
C LEU A 127 -2.11 4.44 0.57
N MET A 128 -0.86 4.05 0.26
CA MET A 128 -0.01 3.33 1.21
C MET A 128 0.36 4.17 2.42
N SER A 129 0.54 5.47 2.26
CA SER A 129 0.75 6.37 3.39
C SER A 129 -0.53 6.53 4.21
N LEU A 130 -1.68 6.71 3.55
CA LEU A 130 -2.98 6.91 4.18
C LEU A 130 -3.40 5.70 5.03
N VAL A 131 -3.34 4.50 4.46
CA VAL A 131 -3.68 3.24 5.15
C VAL A 131 -2.80 3.04 6.39
N ARG A 132 -1.52 3.43 6.33
CA ARG A 132 -0.63 3.34 7.50
C ARG A 132 -0.96 4.33 8.60
N GLN A 133 -1.53 5.48 8.26
CA GLN A 133 -1.92 6.49 9.25
C GLN A 133 -3.24 6.13 9.94
N ASP A 134 -4.22 5.63 9.17
CA ASP A 134 -5.57 5.28 9.66
C ASP A 134 -5.53 4.13 10.69
N VAL A 135 -4.58 3.21 10.55
CA VAL A 135 -4.42 2.12 11.52
C VAL A 135 -3.75 2.61 12.82
N LYS A 136 -2.78 3.52 12.74
CA LYS A 136 -2.17 4.12 13.94
C LYS A 136 -3.16 4.97 14.74
N SER A 137 -4.09 5.66 14.08
CA SER A 137 -5.08 6.50 14.76
C SER A 137 -6.24 5.69 15.35
N SER A 138 -6.48 4.47 14.87
CA SER A 138 -7.54 3.58 15.40
C SER A 138 -7.04 2.61 16.48
N GLY A 139 -5.73 2.43 16.63
CA GLY A 139 -5.11 1.68 17.72
C GLY A 139 -5.02 2.52 19.00
N TYR A 140 -5.87 2.20 19.98
CA TYR A 140 -5.85 2.76 21.33
C TYR A 140 -4.42 2.83 21.92
N GLN A 141 -4.06 3.99 22.46
CA GLN A 141 -3.02 4.08 23.49
C GLN A 141 -3.49 3.22 24.66
N SER A 142 -2.92 2.02 24.80
CA SER A 142 -3.09 1.26 26.04
C SER A 142 -2.31 2.00 27.11
N GLU A 143 -3.04 2.52 28.08
CA GLU A 143 -2.51 3.16 29.28
C GLU A 143 -1.64 2.15 30.03
N ASP A 144 -0.33 2.32 30.03
CA ASP A 144 0.55 1.73 31.04
C ASP A 144 0.82 2.77 32.15
N SER A 145 -0.23 3.42 32.65
CA SER A 145 -0.13 4.18 33.90
C SER A 145 -0.32 3.24 35.08
N SER A 146 0.80 2.98 35.75
CA SER A 146 0.92 2.36 37.07
C SER A 146 -0.12 2.91 38.06
N GLY A 147 -0.98 2.02 38.60
CA GLY A 147 -1.91 2.33 39.67
C GLY A 147 -1.62 1.49 40.90
N ASN A 148 -1.14 2.14 41.96
CA ASN A 148 -0.93 1.58 43.31
C ASN A 148 -2.22 1.05 43.94
N ASP A 149 -2.06 0.05 44.81
CA ASP A 149 -3.03 -0.49 45.75
C ASP A 149 -3.65 0.60 46.66
N VAL A 150 -4.97 0.61 46.80
CA VAL A 150 -5.66 1.02 48.04
C VAL A 150 -6.98 0.24 48.21
N ASP A 151 -7.20 -0.15 49.46
CA ASP A 151 -8.17 -1.13 49.96
C ASP A 151 -9.40 -0.44 50.61
N GLY A 152 -10.60 -1.00 50.36
CA GLY A 152 -11.82 -0.92 51.20
C GLY A 152 -12.73 0.33 51.16
N PRO A 153 -13.97 0.28 51.74
CA PRO A 153 -14.95 -0.82 51.75
C PRO A 153 -16.42 -0.39 51.45
N LEU A 154 -17.23 -1.38 51.03
CA LEU A 154 -18.69 -1.59 51.20
C LEU A 154 -19.62 -0.40 51.52
N VAL A 155 -20.60 -0.15 50.63
CA VAL A 155 -21.97 0.23 51.02
C VAL A 155 -22.99 -0.49 50.13
N ASP A 156 -23.86 -1.22 50.81
CA ASP A 156 -25.07 -1.91 50.35
C ASP A 156 -26.25 -0.93 50.37
N SER A 157 -27.13 -0.97 49.37
CA SER A 157 -28.55 -0.59 49.47
C SER A 157 -29.30 -0.98 48.20
N ASP A 158 -30.11 -2.02 48.36
CA ASP A 158 -31.27 -2.43 47.58
C ASP A 158 -32.35 -1.30 47.54
N GLU A 159 -33.12 -1.19 46.45
CA GLU A 159 -34.58 -1.01 46.49
C GLU A 159 -35.17 -1.05 45.05
N HIS A 160 -36.17 -1.91 44.90
CA HIS A 160 -37.00 -2.19 43.72
C HIS A 160 -38.04 -1.09 43.40
N ILE A 161 -38.51 -1.02 42.15
CA ILE A 161 -39.93 -1.12 41.72
C ILE A 161 -40.04 -0.89 40.18
N SER A 162 -40.59 -1.90 39.49
CA SER A 162 -41.09 -1.92 38.08
C SER A 162 -42.55 -1.39 38.04
N PRO A 163 -43.43 -1.52 37.01
CA PRO A 163 -43.33 -2.10 35.64
C PRO A 163 -44.06 -1.25 34.55
N ARG A 164 -44.03 -1.68 33.27
CA ARG A 164 -45.15 -1.81 32.27
C ARG A 164 -44.57 -2.45 30.98
N HIS A 165 -44.87 -3.73 30.67
CA HIS A 165 -45.94 -4.25 29.79
C HIS A 165 -45.96 -3.65 28.36
N GLU A 166 -46.10 -4.37 27.24
CA GLU A 166 -46.11 -5.79 26.80
C GLU A 166 -46.37 -5.76 25.24
N GLU A 167 -46.13 -6.90 24.57
CA GLU A 167 -46.72 -7.38 23.28
C GLU A 167 -46.06 -7.09 21.90
N ASP A 168 -45.55 -8.19 21.30
CA ASP A 168 -45.41 -8.46 19.85
C ASP A 168 -46.79 -8.57 19.15
N PRO A 169 -46.86 -8.65 17.81
CA PRO A 169 -47.00 -9.99 17.21
C PRO A 169 -46.34 -10.21 15.81
N ASP A 170 -46.02 -11.49 15.59
CA ASP A 170 -45.75 -12.20 14.32
C ASP A 170 -46.79 -11.97 13.21
N ILE A 171 -46.32 -11.96 11.95
CA ILE A 171 -47.14 -12.37 10.79
C ILE A 171 -46.33 -13.24 9.83
N SER A 172 -46.82 -14.47 9.63
CA SER A 172 -46.33 -15.49 8.72
C SER A 172 -47.06 -15.48 7.37
N LEU A 173 -46.30 -15.60 6.25
CA LEU A 173 -46.54 -16.44 5.03
C LEU A 173 -47.76 -16.12 4.10
N PRO A 174 -47.72 -16.36 2.75
CA PRO A 174 -47.44 -17.68 2.15
C PRO A 174 -46.74 -17.79 0.76
N ILE A 175 -45.89 -18.82 0.70
CA ILE A 175 -45.72 -19.89 -0.33
C ILE A 175 -46.42 -19.70 -1.70
N LYS A 176 -45.63 -19.83 -2.78
CA LYS A 176 -45.96 -20.68 -3.94
C LYS A 176 -44.70 -21.33 -4.52
N ARG A 177 -44.61 -22.65 -4.39
CA ARG A 177 -43.70 -23.52 -5.15
C ARG A 177 -44.38 -23.93 -6.46
N ALA A 178 -43.60 -24.03 -7.53
CA ALA A 178 -43.82 -25.01 -8.59
C ALA A 178 -42.47 -25.69 -8.91
N SER A 179 -42.54 -27.01 -9.04
CA SER A 179 -41.46 -27.98 -9.12
C SER A 179 -41.18 -28.36 -10.57
N SER A 180 -39.91 -28.61 -10.95
CA SER A 180 -39.46 -29.92 -11.45
C SER A 180 -38.01 -29.87 -11.97
N GLY A 181 -37.17 -30.82 -11.51
CA GLY A 181 -36.18 -31.45 -12.40
C GLY A 181 -34.69 -31.35 -12.06
N ASN A 182 -34.25 -32.19 -11.11
CA ASN A 182 -33.06 -33.07 -11.14
C ASN A 182 -31.60 -32.54 -11.10
N VAL A 183 -30.88 -32.99 -10.04
CA VAL A 183 -29.45 -33.40 -9.87
C VAL A 183 -28.36 -32.53 -10.55
N ASP A 184 -27.26 -32.09 -9.93
CA ASP A 184 -26.38 -32.62 -8.89
C ASP A 184 -25.36 -31.48 -8.54
N SER A 185 -24.65 -31.58 -7.42
CA SER A 185 -23.45 -30.80 -7.04
C SER A 185 -23.61 -29.34 -6.55
N THR A 186 -24.09 -29.16 -5.32
CA THR A 186 -23.90 -27.90 -4.56
C THR A 186 -23.56 -28.18 -3.09
N LYS A 187 -22.39 -28.77 -2.83
CA LYS A 187 -21.82 -28.86 -1.46
C LYS A 187 -20.47 -28.17 -1.28
N ASP A 188 -19.82 -27.73 -2.36
CA ASP A 188 -18.49 -27.10 -2.29
C ASP A 188 -18.51 -25.56 -2.24
N ALA A 189 -19.65 -24.93 -2.54
CA ALA A 189 -19.74 -23.46 -2.59
C ALA A 189 -19.75 -22.82 -1.19
N ALA A 190 -20.44 -23.42 -0.21
CA ALA A 190 -20.56 -22.88 1.14
C ALA A 190 -19.21 -22.90 1.90
N ASN A 191 -18.40 -23.94 1.72
CA ASN A 191 -17.08 -24.05 2.38
C ASN A 191 -16.02 -23.10 1.79
N MET A 192 -16.17 -22.65 0.54
CA MET A 192 -15.23 -21.69 -0.04
C MET A 192 -15.45 -20.27 0.46
N ASP A 193 -16.68 -19.87 0.79
CA ASP A 193 -16.95 -18.52 1.29
C ASP A 193 -16.43 -18.33 2.72
N ASP A 194 -16.65 -19.31 3.61
CA ASP A 194 -16.11 -19.26 4.99
C ASP A 194 -14.57 -19.17 5.00
N ALA A 195 -13.89 -19.88 4.10
CA ALA A 195 -12.44 -19.80 3.96
C ALA A 195 -11.94 -18.44 3.42
N LEU A 196 -12.76 -17.75 2.60
CA LEU A 196 -12.45 -16.43 2.07
C LEU A 196 -12.64 -15.33 3.12
N GLU A 197 -13.60 -15.48 4.05
CA GLU A 197 -13.77 -14.57 5.18
C GLU A 197 -12.58 -14.61 6.14
N VAL A 198 -12.07 -15.80 6.45
CA VAL A 198 -10.85 -15.96 7.26
C VAL A 198 -9.64 -15.34 6.57
N ASP A 199 -9.49 -15.56 5.26
CA ASP A 199 -8.42 -14.94 4.46
C ASP A 199 -8.58 -13.42 4.37
N PHE A 200 -9.81 -12.90 4.32
CA PHE A 200 -10.11 -11.47 4.30
C PHE A 200 -9.59 -10.80 5.58
N ASN A 201 -10.00 -11.28 6.75
CA ASN A 201 -9.59 -10.71 8.03
C ASN A 201 -8.09 -10.83 8.29
N LYS A 202 -7.46 -11.89 7.78
CA LYS A 202 -6.03 -12.13 7.99
C LYS A 202 -5.15 -11.27 7.09
N TYR A 203 -5.47 -11.19 5.81
CA TYR A 203 -4.57 -10.65 4.79
C TYR A 203 -4.99 -9.29 4.24
N ILE A 204 -6.17 -8.79 4.58
CA ILE A 204 -6.69 -7.52 4.08
C ILE A 204 -6.72 -6.50 5.22
N LEU A 205 -6.31 -5.28 4.90
CA LEU A 205 -6.38 -4.11 5.75
C LEU A 205 -7.34 -3.12 5.09
N LYS A 206 -8.36 -2.68 5.82
CA LYS A 206 -9.41 -1.77 5.32
C LYS A 206 -9.11 -0.36 5.79
N CYS A 207 -9.13 0.60 4.87
CA CYS A 207 -9.11 2.04 5.16
C CYS A 207 -10.30 2.67 4.43
N LYS A 208 -11.40 2.89 5.17
CA LYS A 208 -12.67 3.39 4.64
C LYS A 208 -13.16 2.59 3.41
N SER A 209 -13.14 3.18 2.22
CA SER A 209 -13.56 2.59 0.93
C SER A 209 -12.47 1.78 0.23
N VAL A 210 -11.23 1.76 0.76
CA VAL A 210 -10.07 1.16 0.11
C VAL A 210 -9.58 -0.07 0.89
N TYR A 211 -9.36 -1.17 0.18
CA TYR A 211 -8.91 -2.45 0.72
C TYR A 211 -7.49 -2.77 0.26
N LYS A 212 -6.62 -3.09 1.22
CA LYS A 212 -5.20 -3.38 0.98
C LYS A 212 -4.82 -4.80 1.36
N CYS A 213 -4.23 -5.55 0.42
CA CYS A 213 -3.61 -6.83 0.71
C CYS A 213 -2.19 -6.69 1.31
N LYS A 214 -1.96 -7.34 2.46
CA LYS A 214 -0.68 -7.39 3.18
C LYS A 214 0.40 -8.21 2.45
N LEU A 215 -0.01 -9.17 1.61
CA LEU A 215 0.91 -10.03 0.84
C LEU A 215 1.26 -9.46 -0.53
N CYS A 216 0.37 -8.64 -1.09
CA CYS A 216 0.48 -8.09 -2.43
C CYS A 216 0.58 -6.56 -2.33
N PRO A 217 1.77 -6.01 -2.05
CA PRO A 217 1.94 -4.59 -1.72
C PRO A 217 1.65 -3.63 -2.89
N ARG A 218 1.42 -4.14 -4.10
CA ARG A 218 0.95 -3.34 -5.26
C ARG A 218 -0.51 -3.56 -5.63
N ILE A 219 -1.26 -4.35 -4.87
CA ILE A 219 -2.70 -4.52 -5.09
C ILE A 219 -3.45 -3.65 -4.10
N ILE A 220 -4.44 -2.94 -4.61
CA ILE A 220 -5.45 -2.20 -3.87
C ILE A 220 -6.80 -2.55 -4.52
N CYS A 221 -7.81 -2.80 -3.71
CA CYS A 221 -9.17 -3.13 -4.15
C CYS A 221 -10.13 -2.04 -3.66
N LEU A 222 -11.12 -1.67 -4.46
CA LEU A 222 -12.08 -0.61 -4.12
C LEU A 222 -13.40 -1.16 -3.54
N ASN A 223 -13.60 -2.47 -3.61
CA ASN A 223 -14.77 -3.14 -3.04
C ASN A 223 -14.41 -4.59 -2.65
N GLU A 224 -15.29 -5.22 -1.90
CA GLU A 224 -15.11 -6.60 -1.42
C GLU A 224 -15.07 -7.61 -2.57
N GLU A 225 -15.81 -7.38 -3.65
CA GLU A 225 -15.80 -8.26 -4.82
C GLU A 225 -14.41 -8.33 -5.47
N MET A 226 -13.76 -7.18 -5.66
CA MET A 226 -12.38 -7.11 -6.13
C MET A 226 -11.42 -7.80 -5.17
N VAL A 227 -11.66 -7.71 -3.86
CA VAL A 227 -10.87 -8.45 -2.87
C VAL A 227 -11.04 -9.96 -3.05
N ARG A 228 -12.28 -10.46 -3.20
CA ARG A 228 -12.54 -11.89 -3.44
C ARG A 228 -11.85 -12.38 -4.72
N VAL A 229 -11.93 -11.61 -5.80
CA VAL A 229 -11.23 -11.90 -7.06
C VAL A 229 -9.71 -11.88 -6.85
N HIS A 230 -9.18 -10.92 -6.08
CA HIS A 230 -7.77 -10.82 -5.76
C HIS A 230 -7.25 -12.03 -4.96
N LEU A 231 -7.97 -12.44 -3.91
CA LEU A 231 -7.58 -13.56 -3.05
C LEU A 231 -7.47 -14.87 -3.85
N LYS A 232 -8.31 -15.04 -4.89
CA LYS A 232 -8.27 -16.18 -5.82
C LYS A 232 -7.21 -16.04 -6.93
N SER A 233 -6.52 -14.89 -7.03
CA SER A 233 -5.59 -14.62 -8.13
C SER A 233 -4.26 -15.39 -8.02
N LYS A 234 -3.63 -15.67 -9.17
CA LYS A 234 -2.29 -16.28 -9.24
C LYS A 234 -1.22 -15.48 -8.46
N ARG A 235 -1.35 -14.15 -8.43
CA ARG A 235 -0.42 -13.27 -7.71
C ARG A 235 -0.53 -13.49 -6.20
N HIS A 236 -1.76 -13.51 -5.67
CA HIS A 236 -2.01 -13.76 -4.26
C HIS A 236 -1.58 -15.17 -3.86
N GLY A 237 -1.98 -16.20 -4.63
CA GLY A 237 -1.59 -17.58 -4.35
C GLY A 237 -0.07 -17.81 -4.34
N ARG A 238 0.68 -17.17 -5.26
CA ARG A 238 2.15 -17.19 -5.24
C ARG A 238 2.71 -16.55 -3.97
N SER A 239 2.16 -15.42 -3.56
CA SER A 239 2.61 -14.69 -2.36
C SER A 239 2.28 -15.47 -1.09
N LYS A 240 1.06 -16.04 -0.98
CA LYS A 240 0.62 -16.92 0.11
C LYS A 240 1.53 -18.14 0.24
N LYS A 241 1.92 -18.76 -0.89
CA LYS A 241 2.87 -19.87 -0.91
C LYS A 241 4.26 -19.45 -0.43
N LEU A 242 4.79 -18.31 -0.90
CA LEU A 242 6.08 -17.80 -0.44
C LEU A 242 6.08 -17.48 1.06
N LEU A 243 4.97 -16.99 1.60
CA LEU A 243 4.82 -16.76 3.05
C LEU A 243 4.88 -18.08 3.82
N GLY A 244 4.15 -19.11 3.38
CA GLY A 244 4.20 -20.44 4.00
C GLY A 244 5.57 -21.11 3.92
N GLU A 245 6.37 -20.80 2.89
CA GLU A 245 7.76 -21.25 2.73
C GLU A 245 8.77 -20.43 3.57
N GLY A 246 8.32 -19.39 4.30
CA GLY A 246 9.21 -18.47 5.03
C GLY A 246 10.08 -17.58 4.13
N ARG A 247 9.75 -17.50 2.84
CA ARG A 247 10.51 -16.76 1.80
C ARG A 247 9.93 -15.39 1.49
N LEU A 248 8.74 -15.09 2.01
CA LEU A 248 8.10 -13.78 1.93
C LEU A 248 7.72 -13.37 3.35
N LYS A 249 8.18 -12.20 3.77
CA LYS A 249 7.75 -11.58 5.03
C LYS A 249 6.39 -10.90 4.82
N LEU A 250 5.57 -10.87 5.85
CA LEU A 250 4.39 -10.00 5.86
C LEU A 250 4.91 -8.55 5.80
N MET A 251 4.56 -7.80 4.75
CA MET A 251 5.13 -6.46 4.55
C MET A 251 4.46 -5.38 5.41
N LEU A 252 3.24 -5.66 5.87
CA LEU A 252 2.45 -4.81 6.75
C LEU A 252 2.00 -5.69 7.91
N ASN A 253 2.31 -5.28 9.13
CA ASN A 253 1.83 -5.93 10.35
C ASN A 253 0.30 -5.82 10.46
N SER A 254 -0.30 -6.48 11.45
CA SER A 254 -1.74 -6.33 11.74
C SER A 254 -2.16 -4.86 11.85
N ASP A 255 -1.26 -4.03 12.38
CA ASP A 255 -1.46 -2.60 12.62
C ASP A 255 -0.95 -1.71 11.47
N GLY A 256 -0.71 -2.29 10.28
CA GLY A 256 -0.26 -1.54 9.12
C GLY A 256 1.18 -0.99 9.20
N GLU A 257 1.92 -1.22 10.28
CA GLU A 257 3.33 -0.83 10.35
C GLU A 257 4.21 -1.67 9.42
N LEU A 258 5.25 -1.03 8.88
CA LEU A 258 6.36 -1.77 8.29
C LEU A 258 7.08 -2.47 9.44
N GLU A 259 7.26 -3.78 9.32
CA GLU A 259 8.04 -4.53 10.29
C GLU A 259 9.49 -4.02 10.27
N GLU A 260 9.88 -3.23 11.27
CA GLU A 260 11.27 -2.75 11.40
C GLU A 260 12.20 -3.97 11.52
N GLU A 261 13.11 -4.08 10.57
CA GLU A 261 14.16 -5.09 10.62
C GLU A 261 15.12 -4.73 11.77
N GLN A 262 15.03 -5.48 12.87
CA GLN A 262 16.20 -5.75 13.71
C GLN A 262 17.22 -6.67 13.01
N GLU A 263 16.90 -7.15 11.80
CA GLU A 263 17.80 -7.98 11.03
C GLU A 263 18.85 -7.11 10.33
N THR A 264 20.09 -7.24 10.80
CA THR A 264 21.22 -6.50 10.27
C THR A 264 21.45 -6.84 8.80
N HIS A 265 21.99 -5.91 8.01
CA HIS A 265 22.33 -6.12 6.59
C HIS A 265 23.18 -7.40 6.39
N ALA A 266 24.00 -7.75 7.38
CA ALA A 266 24.82 -8.95 7.40
C ALA A 266 23.97 -10.24 7.46
N GLU A 267 22.95 -10.30 8.32
CA GLU A 267 22.04 -11.44 8.46
C GLU A 267 21.20 -11.64 7.20
N ARG A 268 20.69 -10.55 6.62
CA ARG A 268 20.00 -10.59 5.32
C ARG A 268 20.90 -11.14 4.21
N HIS A 269 22.15 -10.69 4.13
CA HIS A 269 23.11 -11.18 3.14
C HIS A 269 23.43 -12.67 3.35
N ALA A 270 23.64 -13.10 4.59
CA ALA A 270 23.92 -14.50 4.92
C ALA A 270 22.78 -15.43 4.49
N ARG A 271 21.51 -15.05 4.72
CA ARG A 271 20.35 -15.83 4.28
C ARG A 271 20.23 -15.93 2.76
N ILE A 272 20.47 -14.84 2.04
CA ILE A 272 20.43 -14.83 0.56
C ILE A 272 21.52 -15.76 0.01
N VAL A 273 22.73 -15.69 0.56
CA VAL A 273 23.85 -16.56 0.16
C VAL A 273 23.53 -18.04 0.45
N ALA A 274 22.98 -18.36 1.62
CA ALA A 274 22.59 -19.73 1.96
C ALA A 274 21.50 -20.29 1.04
N LEU A 275 20.47 -19.50 0.71
CA LEU A 275 19.42 -19.88 -0.25
C LEU A 275 19.98 -20.10 -1.66
N ALA A 276 20.92 -19.26 -2.10
CA ALA A 276 21.58 -19.41 -3.40
C ALA A 276 22.41 -20.71 -3.49
N GLN A 277 23.02 -21.13 -2.38
CA GLN A 277 23.77 -22.39 -2.29
C GLN A 277 22.85 -23.63 -2.36
N GLN A 278 21.64 -23.57 -1.81
CA GLN A 278 20.66 -24.65 -1.90
C GLN A 278 20.10 -24.87 -3.32
N VAL A 279 20.08 -23.83 -4.16
CA VAL A 279 19.65 -23.93 -5.57
C VAL A 279 20.72 -24.57 -6.46
N GLN A 280 21.99 -24.59 -6.03
CA GLN A 280 23.07 -25.28 -6.73
C GLN A 280 23.16 -26.77 -6.35
N LYS A 281 22.11 -27.55 -6.64
CA LYS A 281 22.34 -28.99 -6.92
C LYS A 281 23.23 -29.07 -8.16
N PRO A 282 24.22 -29.98 -8.21
CA PRO A 282 25.17 -30.03 -9.33
C PRO A 282 24.40 -30.25 -10.64
N LYS A 283 24.47 -29.27 -11.54
CA LYS A 283 23.88 -29.35 -12.87
C LYS A 283 24.48 -30.57 -13.58
N LYS A 284 23.63 -31.54 -13.93
CA LYS A 284 23.99 -32.67 -14.80
C LYS A 284 24.56 -32.09 -16.10
N ASP A 285 25.79 -32.46 -16.44
CA ASP A 285 26.59 -31.87 -17.52
C ASP A 285 25.76 -31.78 -18.82
N SER A 286 25.60 -30.55 -19.33
CA SER A 286 24.84 -30.27 -20.54
C SER A 286 25.42 -31.09 -21.69
N GLY A 287 24.56 -31.74 -22.50
CA GLY A 287 25.00 -32.57 -23.62
C GLY A 287 25.98 -31.87 -24.57
N ARG A 288 25.94 -30.53 -24.62
CA ARG A 288 26.83 -29.66 -25.39
C ARG A 288 28.26 -29.60 -24.80
N GLN A 289 28.41 -29.55 -23.48
CA GLN A 289 29.73 -29.58 -22.81
C GLN A 289 30.37 -30.98 -22.91
N ARG A 290 29.57 -32.05 -22.80
CA ARG A 290 30.05 -33.43 -22.99
C ARG A 290 30.54 -33.69 -24.43
N GLN A 291 29.84 -33.17 -25.44
CA GLN A 291 30.29 -33.25 -26.84
C GLN A 291 31.57 -32.46 -27.09
N ASN A 292 31.70 -31.26 -26.52
CA ASN A 292 32.93 -30.46 -26.68
C ASN A 292 34.14 -31.12 -26.01
N ARG A 293 33.98 -31.71 -24.83
CA ARG A 293 35.04 -32.50 -24.18
C ARG A 293 35.44 -33.71 -25.02
N ARG A 294 34.49 -34.43 -25.63
CA ARG A 294 34.78 -35.55 -26.53
C ARG A 294 35.52 -35.10 -27.80
N ARG A 295 35.14 -33.97 -28.40
CA ARG A 295 35.84 -33.38 -29.55
C ARG A 295 37.28 -32.99 -29.18
N LYS A 296 37.48 -32.32 -28.05
CA LYS A 296 38.80 -31.88 -27.59
C LYS A 296 39.75 -33.04 -27.32
N LYS A 297 39.22 -34.14 -26.74
CA LYS A 297 39.98 -35.38 -26.50
C LYS A 297 40.35 -36.11 -27.81
N ARG A 298 39.45 -36.13 -28.80
CA ARG A 298 39.76 -36.67 -30.15
C ARG A 298 40.84 -35.86 -30.87
N SER A 299 40.81 -34.54 -30.77
CA SER A 299 41.86 -33.69 -31.38
C SER A 299 43.22 -33.86 -30.70
N GLN A 300 43.29 -33.99 -29.37
CA GLN A 300 44.55 -34.25 -28.66
C GLN A 300 45.14 -35.61 -29.05
N ASN A 301 44.34 -36.67 -29.04
CA ASN A 301 44.80 -38.00 -29.44
C ASN A 301 45.26 -38.06 -30.90
N HIS A 302 44.67 -37.25 -31.80
CA HIS A 302 45.10 -37.19 -33.19
C HIS A 302 46.46 -36.48 -33.36
N VAL A 303 46.71 -35.43 -32.58
CA VAL A 303 48.00 -34.71 -32.57
C VAL A 303 49.09 -35.61 -31.99
N GLU A 304 48.83 -36.30 -30.88
CA GLU A 304 49.77 -37.24 -30.26
C GLU A 304 50.16 -38.39 -31.20
N LYS A 305 49.18 -38.98 -31.91
CA LYS A 305 49.44 -40.04 -32.90
C LYS A 305 50.26 -39.55 -34.11
N LYS A 306 50.00 -38.32 -34.59
CA LYS A 306 50.81 -37.70 -35.66
C LYS A 306 52.25 -37.44 -35.21
N THR A 307 52.46 -37.03 -33.96
CA THR A 307 53.81 -36.83 -33.42
C THR A 307 54.55 -38.15 -33.20
N SER A 308 53.88 -39.22 -32.78
CA SER A 308 54.52 -40.54 -32.64
C SER A 308 54.90 -41.16 -34.00
N ASP A 309 54.04 -41.03 -35.02
CA ASP A 309 54.32 -41.57 -36.36
C ASP A 309 55.44 -40.80 -37.07
N LYS A 310 55.52 -39.48 -36.87
CA LYS A 310 56.64 -38.66 -37.38
C LYS A 310 57.97 -38.97 -36.70
N LYS A 311 57.94 -39.37 -35.41
CA LYS A 311 59.12 -39.79 -34.65
C LYS A 311 59.62 -41.18 -35.10
N ARG A 312 58.71 -42.10 -35.41
CA ARG A 312 59.04 -43.44 -35.95
C ARG A 312 59.67 -43.38 -37.34
N ARG A 313 59.13 -42.56 -38.27
CA ARG A 313 59.70 -42.40 -39.63
C ARG A 313 61.08 -41.74 -39.69
N LYS A 314 61.56 -41.15 -38.59
CA LYS A 314 62.91 -40.58 -38.47
C LYS A 314 63.97 -41.57 -37.98
N ILE A 315 63.55 -42.77 -37.55
CA ILE A 315 64.44 -43.81 -37.01
C ILE A 315 64.73 -44.89 -38.08
N GLU A 316 63.96 -44.95 -39.16
CA GLU A 316 64.15 -45.86 -40.32
C GLU A 316 64.86 -45.19 -41.52
N LYS A 317 65.64 -44.13 -41.30
CA LYS A 317 66.50 -43.49 -42.31
C LYS A 317 67.90 -43.27 -41.78
#